data_AF-A0A763QRA0-F1
#
_entry.id   AF-A0A763QRA0-F1
#
_cell.length_a   1.000
_cell.length_b   1.000
_cell.length_c   1.000
_cell.angle_alpha   90.00
_cell.angle_beta   90.00
_cell.angle_gamma   90.00
#
_symmetry.space_group_name_H-M   'P 1'
#
loop_
_entity.id
_entity.type
_entity.pdbx_description
1 polymer ?
#
loop_
_entity_poly.entity_id
_entity_poly.type
_entity_poly.pdbx_seq_one_letter_code
_entity_poly.pdbx_strand_id
1 'polypeptide(L)' 'MAQGTESLGCHFALSRNRPQQHYIDDHGTRITVINVEEKRVVFMRDGYPYPCMRPMYNFLTRFQKVSTRQGEAQSGE' A
#
# COMPACT_ATOMS: atom_id res chain seq x y z
N MET A 1 13.09 5.66 -31.70
CA MET A 1 13.24 6.31 -30.38
C MET A 1 11.88 6.28 -29.69
N ALA A 2 11.54 5.19 -29.01
CA ALA A 2 10.30 5.08 -28.24
C ALA A 2 10.64 5.39 -26.78
N GLN A 3 10.45 6.64 -26.36
CA GLN A 3 10.57 7.05 -24.97
C GLN A 3 9.24 7.70 -24.57
N GLY A 4 8.61 7.24 -23.48
CA GLY A 4 7.85 8.20 -22.66
C GLY A 4 6.53 7.79 -22.01
N THR A 5 5.92 6.63 -22.27
CA THR A 5 4.58 6.34 -21.70
C THR A 5 4.57 5.40 -20.49
N GLU A 6 5.71 4.82 -20.10
CA GLU A 6 5.80 3.85 -19.00
C GLU A 6 5.94 4.50 -17.62
N SER A 7 6.37 5.77 -17.57
CA SER A 7 6.73 6.45 -16.31
C SER A 7 5.52 6.91 -15.49
N LEU A 8 4.42 7.30 -16.14
CA LEU A 8 3.22 7.80 -15.45
C LEU A 8 2.49 6.71 -14.65
N GLY A 9 2.47 5.46 -15.13
CA GLY A 9 1.83 4.34 -14.43
C GLY A 9 2.55 3.95 -13.14
N CYS A 10 3.88 3.85 -13.18
CA CYS A 10 4.71 3.51 -12.03
C CYS A 10 4.70 4.63 -10.97
N HIS A 11 4.77 5.90 -11.38
CA HIS A 11 4.73 7.03 -10.47
C HIS A 11 3.38 7.12 -9.72
N PHE A 12 2.26 6.80 -10.37
CA PHE A 12 0.94 6.82 -9.74
C PHE A 12 0.72 5.64 -8.76
N ALA A 13 1.25 4.46 -9.07
CA ALA A 13 1.20 3.30 -8.18
C ALA A 13 2.07 3.47 -6.92
N LEU A 14 3.24 4.08 -7.07
CA LEU A 14 4.15 4.38 -5.96
C LEU A 14 3.63 5.51 -5.06
N SER A 15 2.94 6.51 -5.63
CA SER A 15 2.34 7.61 -4.85
C SER A 15 1.09 7.18 -4.06
N ARG A 16 0.33 6.20 -4.55
CA ARG A 16 -0.84 5.63 -3.84
C ARG A 16 -0.48 4.67 -2.71
N ASN A 17 0.59 3.88 -2.90
CA ASN A 17 1.08 2.89 -1.95
C ASN A 17 2.34 3.44 -1.25
N ARG A 18 2.14 4.29 -0.25
CA ARG A 18 3.26 4.79 0.57
C ARG A 18 3.51 3.86 1.76
N PRO A 19 4.74 3.81 2.30
CA PRO A 19 4.98 3.23 3.61
C PRO A 19 4.08 3.89 4.67
N GLN A 20 3.79 3.14 5.74
CA GLN A 20 2.86 3.47 6.84
C GLN A 20 1.38 3.53 6.45
N GLN A 21 1.02 3.21 5.20
CA GLN A 21 -0.38 3.07 4.82
C GLN A 21 -0.93 1.71 5.28
N HIS A 22 -2.21 1.70 5.65
CA HIS A 22 -2.91 0.49 6.07
C HIS A 22 -3.86 -0.01 4.99
N TYR A 23 -3.85 -1.32 4.78
CA TYR A 23 -4.74 -2.01 3.86
C TYR A 23 -5.39 -3.19 4.56
N ILE A 24 -6.50 -3.66 4.00
CA ILE A 24 -7.11 -4.93 4.35
C ILE A 24 -6.78 -5.91 3.23
N ASP A 25 -6.25 -7.08 3.58
CA ASP A 25 -6.00 -8.15 2.62
C ASP A 25 -7.29 -8.92 2.27
N ASP A 26 -7.19 -9.84 1.32
CA ASP A 26 -8.26 -10.74 0.88
C ASP A 26 -8.90 -11.57 2.01
N HIS A 27 -8.18 -11.77 3.11
CA HIS A 27 -8.66 -12.50 4.28
C HIS A 27 -9.29 -11.58 5.34
N GLY A 28 -9.44 -10.28 5.06
CA GLY A 28 -9.95 -9.32 6.02
C GLY A 28 -8.93 -8.89 7.09
N THR A 29 -7.66 -9.27 6.94
CA THR A 29 -6.60 -8.93 7.92
C THR A 29 -5.99 -7.57 7.60
N ARG A 30 -5.78 -6.74 8.63
CA ARG A 30 -5.06 -5.48 8.48
C ARG A 30 -3.59 -5.74 8.21
N ILE A 31 -3.05 -5.02 7.23
CA ILE A 31 -1.63 -5.00 6.91
C ILE A 31 -1.11 -3.57 6.95
N THR A 32 0.18 -3.43 7.25
CA THR A 32 0.88 -2.15 7.25
C THR A 32 2.01 -2.22 6.24
N VAL A 33 1.96 -1.35 5.23
CA VAL A 33 3.02 -1.24 4.23
C VAL A 33 4.26 -0.67 4.91
N ILE A 34 5.37 -1.40 4.87
CA ILE A 34 6.64 -0.95 5.45
C ILE A 34 7.62 -0.46 4.40
N ASN A 35 7.54 -0.97 3.17
CA ASN A 35 8.35 -0.51 2.05
C ASN A 35 7.64 -0.76 0.72
N VAL A 36 7.88 0.11 -0.26
CA VAL A 36 7.39 -0.04 -1.63
C VAL A 36 8.53 0.16 -2.59
N GLU A 37 8.76 -0.87 -3.41
CA GLU A 37 9.74 -0.87 -4.47
C GLU A 37 9.01 -0.88 -5.82
N GLU A 38 9.74 -0.63 -6.92
CA GLU A 38 9.15 -0.44 -8.26
C GLU A 38 8.17 -1.55 -8.67
N LYS A 39 8.45 -2.81 -8.31
CA LYS A 39 7.67 -3.99 -8.74
C LYS A 39 7.01 -4.77 -7.60
N ARG A 40 7.27 -4.41 -6.33
CA ARG A 40 6.81 -5.18 -5.16
C ARG A 40 6.53 -4.29 -3.95
N VAL A 41 5.63 -4.75 -3.10
CA VAL A 41 5.24 -4.14 -1.83
C VAL A 41 5.66 -5.06 -0.70
N VAL A 42 6.31 -4.49 0.31
CA VAL A 42 6.68 -5.17 1.56
C VAL A 42 5.76 -4.66 2.67
N PHE A 43 5.13 -5.57 3.40
CA PHE A 43 4.18 -5.23 4.45
C PHE A 43 4.27 -6.19 5.64
N MET A 44 3.84 -5.72 6.81
CA MET A 44 3.57 -6.55 7.98
C MET A 44 2.09 -6.90 8.02
N ARG A 45 1.77 -8.16 8.31
CA ARG A 45 0.39 -8.63 8.52
C ARG A 45 0.13 -8.77 10.01
N ASP A 46 -1.04 -8.32 10.46
CA ASP A 46 -1.43 -8.45 11.87
C ASP A 46 -1.45 -9.93 12.29
N GLY A 47 -0.82 -10.24 13.43
CA GLY A 47 -0.68 -11.61 13.91
C GLY A 47 0.40 -12.46 13.24
N TYR A 48 1.22 -11.91 12.33
CA TYR A 48 2.33 -12.62 11.69
C TYR A 48 3.68 -11.91 11.95
N PRO A 49 4.70 -12.61 12.49
CA PRO A 49 5.91 -11.96 13.00
C PRO A 49 6.94 -11.58 11.92
N TYR A 50 6.73 -12.00 10.66
CA TYR A 50 7.70 -11.78 9.58
C TYR A 50 7.15 -10.86 8.48
N PRO A 51 8.01 -10.08 7.81
CA PRO A 51 7.59 -9.25 6.68
C PRO A 51 7.16 -10.11 5.50
N CYS A 52 6.08 -9.68 4.86
CA CYS A 52 5.51 -10.31 3.68
C CYS A 52 5.80 -9.46 2.44
N MET A 53 6.08 -10.12 1.31
CA MET A 53 6.33 -9.46 0.03
C MET A 53 5.28 -9.90 -0.99
N ARG A 54 4.71 -8.94 -1.72
CA ARG A 54 3.81 -9.22 -2.85
C ARG A 54 4.15 -8.38 -4.08
N PRO A 55 4.04 -8.95 -5.30
CA PRO A 55 4.11 -8.15 -6.52
C PRO A 55 3.05 -7.06 -6.53
N MET A 56 3.38 -5.90 -7.10
CA MET A 56 2.48 -4.73 -7.14
C MET A 56 1.11 -5.06 -7.76
N TYR A 57 1.07 -5.84 -8.85
CA TYR A 57 -0.19 -6.22 -9.52
C TYR A 57 -1.11 -7.07 -8.63
N ASN A 58 -0.54 -7.97 -7.82
CA ASN A 58 -1.30 -8.74 -6.83
C ASN A 58 -1.80 -7.83 -5.70
N PHE A 59 -0.95 -6.90 -5.27
CA PHE A 59 -1.29 -5.99 -4.18
C PHE A 59 -2.47 -5.09 -4.55
N LEU A 60 -2.42 -4.47 -5.72
CA LEU A 60 -3.47 -3.56 -6.21
C LEU A 60 -4.84 -4.25 -6.43
N THR A 61 -4.85 -5.56 -6.70
CA THR A 61 -6.08 -6.31 -7.00
C THR A 61 -6.71 -6.92 -5.76
N ARG A 62 -5.90 -7.33 -4.78
CA ARG A 62 -6.37 -8.09 -3.61
C ARG A 62 -6.40 -7.30 -2.30
N PHE A 63 -5.80 -6.12 -2.27
CA PHE A 63 -5.71 -5.31 -1.06
C PHE A 63 -6.53 -4.05 -1.19
N GLN A 64 -7.39 -3.83 -0.20
CA GLN A 64 -8.23 -2.65 -0.15
C GLN A 64 -7.61 -1.62 0.80
N LYS A 65 -7.36 -0.42 0.29
CA LYS A 65 -6.82 0.68 1.11
C LYS A 65 -7.84 1.04 2.19
N VAL A 66 -7.42 1.04 3.44
CA VAL A 66 -8.23 1.59 4.53
C VAL A 66 -8.27 3.10 4.31
N SER A 67 -9.38 3.58 3.77
CA SER A 67 -9.62 5.01 3.62
C SER A 67 -9.85 5.54 5.02
N THR A 68 -8.90 6.29 5.57
CA THR A 68 -9.16 7.16 6.72
C THR A 68 -10.11 8.26 6.27
N ARG A 69 -11.40 7.96 6.12
CA ARG A 69 -12.43 9.00 6.17
C ARG A 69 -12.58 9.33 7.65
N GLN A 70 -12.09 10.50 8.03
CA GLN A 70 -12.38 11.19 9.29
C GLN A 70 -11.94 10.47 10.57
N GLY A 71 -10.85 11.00 11.13
CA GLY A 71 -10.43 10.79 12.51
C GLY A 71 -9.51 11.90 13.02
N GLU A 72 -9.44 13.06 12.35
CA GLU A 72 -9.06 14.32 12.99
C GLU A 72 -10.33 14.89 13.63
N ALA A 73 -10.71 14.35 14.78
CA ALA A 73 -11.34 15.19 15.78
C ALA A 73 -10.20 16.01 16.39
N GLN A 74 -10.15 17.29 16.04
CA GLN A 74 -9.54 18.32 16.86
C GLN A 74 -10.07 18.15 18.30
N SER A 75 -9.26 17.60 19.21
CA SER A 75 -9.39 17.91 20.63
C SER A 75 -8.37 18.98 20.91
N GLY A 76 -8.84 20.23 20.87
CA GLY A 76 -8.07 21.35 21.37
C GLY A 76 -7.93 21.27 22.87
N GLU A 77 -6.75 21.67 23.34
CA GLU A 77 -6.54 22.42 24.58
C GLU A 77 -5.35 23.36 24.34
#